data_AF-A0A960IHE5-F1
#
_entry.id   AF-A0A960IHE5-F1
#
_cell.length_a   1.000
_cell.length_b   1.000
_cell.length_c   1.000
_cell.angle_alpha   90.00
_cell.angle_beta   90.00
_cell.angle_gamma   90.00
#
_symmetry.space_group_name_H-M   'P 1'
#
loop_
_entity.id
_entity.type
_entity.pdbx_description
1 polymer ?
#
loop_
_entity_poly.entity_id
_entity_poly.type
_entity_poly.pdbx_seq_one_letter_code
_entity_poly.pdbx_strand_id
1 'polypeptide(L)'
;MIAENLAGKRIFVTGTTGFLGTNLLERLLRAVPDCELVLLIRPGRRSTVEQRLAREILKNDAFDRLRHDLGKDGFAELCARRITPVAGDVGRDGLGLDDDGRAALASCDVVIHSAATVSFDSPLDSAVEVNLLGPSRIAATLHDLGASPHLVAVSTCYVAGNRRGAAPEI
;
A
#
# COMPACT_ATOMS: atom_id res chain seq x y z
N MET A 1 -6.55 4.83 -20.97
CA MET A 1 -5.57 5.56 -20.12
C MET A 1 -5.57 4.97 -18.70
N ILE A 2 -4.52 5.16 -17.88
CA ILE A 2 -4.43 4.57 -16.52
C ILE A 2 -5.65 4.91 -15.65
N ALA A 3 -6.09 6.18 -15.65
CA ALA A 3 -7.23 6.60 -14.84
C ALA A 3 -8.55 5.92 -15.23
N GLU A 4 -8.79 5.71 -16.53
CA GLU A 4 -9.98 5.02 -17.03
C GLU A 4 -9.99 3.54 -16.64
N ASN A 5 -8.82 2.88 -16.67
CA ASN A 5 -8.71 1.47 -16.28
C ASN A 5 -8.83 1.25 -14.76
N LEU A 6 -8.57 2.29 -13.96
CA LEU A 6 -8.68 2.25 -12.50
C LEU A 6 -9.99 2.88 -11.98
N ALA A 7 -10.83 3.41 -12.86
CA ALA A 7 -12.11 4.00 -12.46
C ALA A 7 -13.01 2.95 -11.81
N GLY A 8 -13.61 3.27 -10.66
CA GLY A 8 -14.47 2.36 -9.90
C GLY A 8 -13.75 1.17 -9.26
N LYS A 9 -12.42 1.09 -9.33
CA LYS A 9 -11.64 -0.02 -8.79
C LYS A 9 -11.38 0.15 -7.30
N ARG A 10 -11.41 -0.96 -6.56
CA ARG A 10 -10.95 -1.03 -5.17
C ARG A 10 -9.51 -1.52 -5.12
N ILE A 11 -8.62 -0.72 -4.55
CA ILE A 11 -7.17 -0.91 -4.63
C ILE A 11 -6.61 -1.10 -3.22
N PHE A 12 -6.06 -2.27 -2.95
CA PHE A 12 -5.32 -2.54 -1.72
C PHE A 12 -3.88 -2.06 -1.86
N VAL A 13 -3.39 -1.25 -0.93
CA VAL A 13 -2.02 -0.70 -0.98
C VAL A 13 -1.29 -0.99 0.32
N THR A 14 -0.09 -1.55 0.21
CA THR A 14 0.84 -1.68 1.34
C THR A 14 1.96 -0.65 1.25
N GLY A 15 2.52 -0.24 2.40
CA GLY A 15 3.67 0.66 2.42
C GLY A 15 3.31 2.14 2.26
N THR A 16 2.07 2.53 2.54
CA THR A 16 1.57 3.92 2.43
C THR A 16 2.09 4.87 3.49
N THR A 17 2.84 4.39 4.48
CA THR A 17 3.63 5.24 5.40
C THR A 17 5.03 5.53 4.86
N GLY A 18 5.45 4.86 3.78
CA GLY A 18 6.74 5.06 3.13
C GLY A 18 6.68 6.10 2.02
N PHE A 19 7.84 6.60 1.61
CA PHE A 19 7.96 7.69 0.63
C PHE A 19 7.18 7.46 -0.67
N LEU A 20 7.39 6.33 -1.35
CA LEU A 20 6.69 6.02 -2.59
C LEU A 20 5.19 5.78 -2.38
N GLY A 21 4.83 5.00 -1.36
CA GLY A 21 3.44 4.65 -1.08
C GLY A 21 2.57 5.88 -0.76
N THR A 22 3.09 6.84 0.01
CA THR A 22 2.40 8.10 0.30
C THR A 22 2.13 8.91 -0.97
N ASN A 23 3.13 9.04 -1.85
CA ASN A 23 2.99 9.77 -3.10
C ASN A 23 2.05 9.06 -4.09
N LEU A 24 2.10 7.72 -4.14
CA LEU A 24 1.17 6.92 -4.93
C LEU A 24 -0.28 7.14 -4.45
N LEU A 25 -0.50 7.14 -3.14
CA LEU A 25 -1.82 7.39 -2.56
C LEU A 25 -2.35 8.78 -2.94
N GLU A 26 -1.55 9.84 -2.78
CA GLU A 26 -1.95 11.18 -3.25
C GLU A 26 -2.31 11.18 -4.72
N ARG A 27 -1.47 10.54 -5.56
CA ARG A 27 -1.67 10.54 -7.00
C ARG A 27 -2.95 9.83 -7.39
N LEU A 28 -3.28 8.72 -6.73
CA LEU A 28 -4.53 7.98 -6.95
C LEU A 28 -5.75 8.81 -6.52
N LEU A 29 -5.70 9.45 -5.35
CA LEU A 29 -6.78 10.32 -4.89
C LEU A 29 -7.05 11.47 -5.88
N ARG A 30 -5.98 12.10 -6.41
CA ARG A 30 -6.09 13.25 -7.30
C ARG A 30 -6.41 12.89 -8.75
N ALA A 31 -5.85 11.80 -9.29
CA ALA A 31 -5.93 11.48 -10.72
C ALA A 31 -6.99 10.43 -11.07
N VAL A 32 -7.53 9.70 -10.09
CA VAL A 32 -8.53 8.64 -10.30
C VAL A 32 -9.68 8.89 -9.31
N PRO A 33 -10.63 9.80 -9.60
CA PRO A 33 -11.60 10.27 -8.61
C PRO A 33 -12.54 9.18 -8.05
N ASP A 34 -12.74 8.10 -8.82
CA ASP A 34 -13.73 7.07 -8.53
C ASP A 34 -13.14 5.77 -7.95
N CYS A 35 -11.84 5.72 -7.62
CA CYS A 35 -11.26 4.53 -7.00
C CYS A 35 -11.39 4.56 -5.46
N GLU A 36 -11.52 3.38 -4.87
CA GLU A 36 -11.48 3.17 -3.41
C GLU A 36 -10.14 2.60 -2.99
N LEU A 37 -9.62 3.02 -1.84
CA LEU A 37 -8.27 2.71 -1.39
C LEU A 37 -8.32 2.01 -0.04
N VAL A 38 -7.87 0.76 0.00
CA VAL A 38 -7.73 -0.02 1.22
C VAL A 38 -6.26 -0.03 1.62
N LEU A 39 -5.93 0.51 2.78
CA LEU A 39 -4.55 0.75 3.18
C LEU A 39 -4.14 -0.19 4.30
N LEU A 40 -3.17 -1.07 4.02
CA LEU A 40 -2.57 -1.90 5.06
C LEU A 40 -1.62 -1.06 5.93
N ILE A 41 -1.99 -0.85 7.18
CA ILE A 41 -1.24 -0.05 8.16
C ILE A 41 -0.87 -0.94 9.34
N ARG A 42 0.43 -1.02 9.64
CA ARG A 42 0.93 -1.72 10.83
C ARG A 42 0.36 -1.06 12.10
N PRO A 43 -0.26 -1.78 13.04
CA PRO A 43 -0.71 -1.16 14.28
C PRO A 43 0.50 -0.63 15.09
N GLY A 44 0.35 0.53 15.71
CA GLY A 44 1.36 1.05 16.62
C GLY A 44 1.16 0.49 18.03
N ARG A 45 2.22 0.44 18.85
CA ARG A 45 2.13 -0.06 20.25
C ARG A 45 1.07 0.65 21.09
N ARG A 46 0.77 1.92 20.77
CA ARG A 46 -0.19 2.78 21.50
C ARG A 46 -1.03 3.64 20.56
N SER A 47 -1.11 3.27 19.27
CA SER A 47 -1.85 4.03 18.28
C SER A 47 -2.67 3.12 17.38
N THR A 48 -3.92 3.52 17.17
CA THR A 48 -4.82 2.84 16.22
C THR A 48 -4.39 3.13 14.79
N VAL A 49 -4.90 2.35 13.83
CA VAL A 49 -4.56 2.56 12.41
C VAL A 49 -5.12 3.86 11.87
N GLU A 50 -6.25 4.34 12.38
CA GLU A 50 -6.84 5.64 12.05
C GLU A 50 -5.96 6.78 12.55
N GLN A 51 -5.40 6.65 13.76
CA GLN A 51 -4.48 7.63 14.30
C GLN A 51 -3.18 7.68 13.49
N ARG A 52 -2.67 6.52 13.06
CA ARG A 52 -1.49 6.45 12.17
C ARG A 52 -1.80 7.02 10.80
N LEU A 53 -2.94 6.68 10.19
CA LEU A 53 -3.41 7.26 8.92
C LEU A 53 -3.44 8.80 9.01
N ALA A 54 -4.08 9.34 10.05
CA ALA A 54 -4.19 10.79 10.21
C ALA A 54 -2.83 11.48 10.44
N ARG A 55 -1.94 10.88 11.24
CA ARG A 55 -0.69 11.53 11.67
C ARG A 55 0.49 11.32 10.74
N GLU A 56 0.61 10.13 10.17
CA GLU A 56 1.80 9.71 9.42
C GLU A 56 1.60 9.77 7.91
N ILE A 57 0.35 9.68 7.43
CA ILE A 57 0.03 9.67 6.00
C ILE A 57 -0.65 10.99 5.63
N LEU A 58 -1.85 11.25 6.15
CA LEU A 58 -2.67 12.40 5.72
C LEU A 58 -2.15 13.77 6.15
N LYS A 59 -1.19 13.84 7.07
CA LYS A 59 -0.46 15.07 7.43
C LYS A 59 0.79 15.32 6.59
N ASN A 60 1.21 14.36 5.77
CA ASN A 60 2.38 14.50 4.92
C ASN A 60 2.16 15.63 3.88
N ASP A 61 3.25 16.33 3.54
CA ASP A 61 3.31 17.46 2.59
C ASP A 61 2.97 17.05 1.16
N ALA A 62 3.08 15.77 0.78
CA ALA A 62 2.59 15.25 -0.49
C ALA A 62 1.14 15.67 -0.78
N PHE A 63 0.29 15.71 0.26
CA PHE A 63 -1.13 16.08 0.12
C PHE A 63 -1.39 17.60 0.22
N ASP A 64 -0.36 18.46 0.34
CA ASP A 64 -0.57 19.92 0.49
C ASP A 64 -1.35 20.52 -0.66
N ARG A 65 -1.04 20.10 -1.90
CA ARG A 65 -1.77 20.53 -3.08
C ARG A 65 -3.24 20.12 -3.01
N LEU A 66 -3.51 18.85 -2.70
CA LEU A 66 -4.88 18.34 -2.63
C LEU A 66 -5.68 19.01 -1.51
N ARG A 67 -5.05 19.29 -0.36
CA ARG A 67 -5.63 20.06 0.75
C ARG A 67 -5.92 21.50 0.37
N HIS A 68 -5.03 22.14 -0.38
CA HIS A 68 -5.23 23.50 -0.87
C HIS A 68 -6.40 23.58 -1.85
N ASP A 69 -6.43 22.67 -2.83
CA ASP A 69 -7.41 22.68 -3.92
C ASP A 69 -8.84 22.33 -3.44
N LEU A 70 -8.98 21.47 -2.42
CA LEU A 70 -10.28 21.05 -1.88
C LEU A 70 -10.72 21.80 -0.60
N GLY A 71 -9.81 22.54 0.01
CA GLY A 71 -9.98 23.02 1.37
C GLY A 71 -9.91 21.90 2.43
N LYS A 72 -9.87 22.29 3.70
CA LYS A 72 -9.70 21.34 4.82
C LYS A 72 -10.84 20.33 4.91
N ASP A 73 -12.08 20.81 4.83
CA ASP A 73 -13.27 19.96 4.99
C ASP A 73 -13.47 19.05 3.79
N GLY A 74 -13.29 19.57 2.56
CA GLY A 74 -13.36 18.76 1.34
C GLY A 74 -12.28 17.68 1.26
N PHE A 75 -11.06 17.97 1.72
CA PHE A 75 -10.00 16.95 1.84
C PHE A 75 -10.36 15.87 2.86
N ALA A 76 -10.88 16.25 4.02
CA ALA A 76 -11.30 15.31 5.06
C ALA A 76 -12.44 14.40 4.57
N GLU A 77 -13.45 14.97 3.90
CA GLU A 77 -14.57 14.23 3.31
C GLU A 77 -14.10 13.27 2.22
N LEU A 78 -13.23 13.72 1.32
CA LEU A 78 -12.65 12.86 0.28
C LEU A 78 -11.93 11.65 0.90
N CYS A 79 -11.08 11.90 1.91
CA CYS A 79 -10.34 10.83 2.58
C CYS A 79 -11.28 9.86 3.31
N ALA A 80 -12.26 10.37 4.06
CA ALA A 80 -13.22 9.54 4.77
C ALA A 80 -14.06 8.66 3.84
N ARG A 81 -14.41 9.17 2.66
CA ARG A 81 -15.18 8.44 1.64
C ARG A 81 -14.36 7.38 0.90
N ARG A 82 -13.08 7.65 0.65
CA ARG A 82 -12.28 6.85 -0.30
C ARG A 82 -11.19 6.00 0.33
N ILE A 83 -10.90 6.19 1.63
CA ILE A 83 -9.81 5.49 2.30
C ILE A 83 -10.38 4.60 3.40
N THR A 84 -10.07 3.31 3.33
CA THR A 84 -10.32 2.34 4.39
C THR A 84 -8.98 1.89 4.97
N PRO A 85 -8.58 2.33 6.18
CA PRO A 85 -7.41 1.78 6.84
C PRO A 85 -7.71 0.36 7.35
N VAL A 86 -6.76 -0.56 7.18
CA VAL A 86 -6.84 -1.94 7.66
C VAL A 86 -5.59 -2.25 8.47
N ALA A 87 -5.77 -2.83 9.65
CA ALA A 87 -4.67 -3.24 10.51
C ALA A 87 -4.03 -4.53 9.99
N GLY A 88 -2.70 -4.52 9.83
CA GLY A 88 -1.96 -5.73 9.49
C GLY A 88 -0.48 -5.48 9.21
N ASP A 89 0.25 -6.55 8.95
CA ASP A 89 1.69 -6.54 8.76
C ASP A 89 2.11 -7.59 7.73
N VAL A 90 2.81 -7.16 6.68
CA VAL A 90 3.35 -8.05 5.63
C VAL A 90 4.38 -9.04 6.18
N GLY A 91 4.97 -8.75 7.35
CA GLY A 91 5.87 -9.66 8.05
C GLY A 91 5.16 -10.80 8.79
N ARG A 92 3.84 -10.94 8.67
CA ARG A 92 3.05 -11.97 9.37
C ARG A 92 2.23 -12.78 8.38
N ASP A 93 2.06 -14.07 8.68
CA ASP A 93 1.20 -14.95 7.88
C ASP A 93 -0.26 -14.46 7.92
N GLY A 94 -0.97 -14.61 6.81
CA GLY A 94 -2.29 -14.00 6.62
C GLY A 94 -2.27 -12.47 6.69
N LEU A 95 -1.09 -11.85 6.58
CA LEU A 95 -0.84 -10.41 6.76
C LEU A 95 -1.26 -9.88 8.15
N GLY A 96 -1.48 -10.76 9.13
CA GLY A 96 -2.04 -10.40 10.43
C GLY A 96 -3.43 -9.77 10.37
N LEU A 97 -4.19 -10.01 9.30
CA LEU A 97 -5.53 -9.50 9.09
C LEU A 97 -6.55 -10.26 9.96
N ASP A 98 -7.51 -9.51 10.49
CA ASP A 98 -8.76 -10.03 11.02
C ASP A 98 -9.76 -10.34 9.89
N ASP A 99 -10.96 -10.78 10.24
CA ASP A 99 -11.98 -11.19 9.26
C ASP A 99 -12.42 -10.02 8.38
N ASP A 100 -12.59 -8.82 8.95
CA ASP A 100 -12.94 -7.61 8.20
C ASP A 100 -11.82 -7.19 7.25
N GLY A 101 -10.56 -7.25 7.69
CA GLY A 101 -9.39 -6.98 6.86
C GLY A 101 -9.22 -7.99 5.73
N ARG A 102 -9.50 -9.27 5.98
CA ARG A 102 -9.53 -10.33 4.97
C ARG A 102 -10.61 -10.09 3.93
N ALA A 103 -11.83 -9.74 4.37
CA ALA A 103 -12.92 -9.38 3.47
C ALA A 103 -12.58 -8.13 2.63
N ALA A 104 -11.97 -7.11 3.25
CA ALA A 104 -11.53 -5.92 2.55
C ALA A 104 -10.48 -6.25 1.46
N LEU A 105 -9.47 -7.06 1.78
CA LEU A 105 -8.47 -7.52 0.81
C LEU A 105 -9.11 -8.32 -0.33
N ALA A 106 -9.96 -9.31 -0.01
CA ALA A 106 -10.58 -10.19 -0.99
C ALA A 106 -11.47 -9.44 -2.00
N SER A 107 -12.06 -8.32 -1.58
CA SER A 107 -12.92 -7.48 -2.42
C SER A 107 -12.17 -6.50 -3.34
N CYS A 108 -10.84 -6.42 -3.24
CA CYS A 108 -10.05 -5.51 -4.07
C CYS A 108 -9.84 -6.08 -5.48
N ASP A 109 -9.86 -5.21 -6.50
CA ASP A 109 -9.53 -5.56 -7.88
C ASP A 109 -8.01 -5.56 -8.14
N VAL A 110 -7.28 -4.73 -7.39
CA VAL A 110 -5.85 -4.48 -7.58
C VAL A 110 -5.17 -4.48 -6.22
N VAL A 111 -4.00 -5.10 -6.14
CA VAL A 111 -3.12 -5.04 -4.98
C VAL A 111 -1.80 -4.41 -5.39
N ILE A 112 -1.44 -3.28 -4.78
CA ILE A 112 -0.14 -2.63 -4.98
C ILE A 112 0.72 -2.86 -3.74
N HIS A 113 1.72 -3.73 -3.87
CA HIS A 113 2.65 -4.03 -2.81
C HIS A 113 3.89 -3.13 -2.90
N SER A 114 3.97 -2.14 -2.02
CA SER A 114 5.12 -1.24 -1.89
C SER A 114 5.77 -1.26 -0.50
N ALA A 115 5.29 -2.12 0.42
CA ALA A 115 5.89 -2.24 1.75
C ALA A 115 7.23 -2.97 1.67
N ALA A 116 8.30 -2.31 2.08
CA ALA A 116 9.64 -2.87 2.11
C ALA A 116 10.45 -2.27 3.26
N THR A 117 11.43 -3.03 3.75
CA THR A 117 12.53 -2.51 4.55
C THR A 117 13.63 -2.04 3.60
N VAL A 118 13.83 -0.72 3.52
CA VAL A 118 14.76 -0.10 2.55
C VAL A 118 16.10 0.33 3.17
N SER A 119 16.31 0.05 4.47
CA SER A 119 17.59 0.33 5.13
C SER A 119 18.59 -0.79 4.87
N PHE A 120 19.76 -0.43 4.33
CA PHE A 120 20.86 -1.35 4.06
C PHE A 120 21.50 -1.92 5.33
N ASP A 121 21.35 -1.22 6.46
CA ASP A 121 21.89 -1.64 7.76
C ASP A 121 20.90 -2.49 8.57
N SER A 122 19.78 -2.88 7.96
CA SER A 122 18.80 -3.72 8.64
C SER A 122 19.37 -5.11 8.91
N PRO A 123 19.07 -5.71 10.07
CA PRO A 123 19.31 -7.13 10.29
C PRO A 123 18.73 -7.97 9.14
N LEU A 124 19.50 -8.95 8.66
CA LEU A 124 19.16 -9.74 7.48
C LEU A 124 17.83 -10.48 7.64
N ASP A 125 17.57 -11.02 8.83
CA ASP A 125 16.31 -11.65 9.21
C ASP A 125 15.11 -10.70 9.00
N SER A 126 15.20 -9.45 9.47
CA SER A 126 14.17 -8.43 9.26
C SER A 126 13.95 -8.10 7.78
N ALA A 127 15.04 -8.00 7.01
CA ALA A 127 14.95 -7.78 5.57
C ALA A 127 14.31 -8.97 4.84
N VAL A 128 14.60 -10.20 5.25
CA VAL A 128 13.98 -11.42 4.70
C VAL A 128 12.49 -11.45 5.00
N GLU A 129 12.08 -11.19 6.24
CA GLU A 129 10.69 -11.20 6.66
C GLU A 129 9.80 -10.26 5.84
N VAL A 130 10.31 -9.05 5.54
CA VAL A 130 9.54 -8.04 4.82
C VAL A 130 9.72 -8.16 3.31
N ASN A 131 10.95 -8.21 2.81
CA ASN A 131 11.23 -8.03 1.38
C ASN A 131 11.15 -9.34 0.58
N LEU A 132 11.44 -10.49 1.20
CA LEU A 132 11.35 -11.79 0.54
C LEU A 132 10.02 -12.48 0.85
N LEU A 133 9.68 -12.58 2.14
CA LEU A 133 8.49 -13.30 2.57
C LEU A 133 7.21 -12.45 2.47
N GLY A 134 7.31 -11.13 2.58
CA GLY A 134 6.16 -10.22 2.46
C GLY A 134 5.37 -10.38 1.14
N PRO A 135 6.00 -10.29 -0.05
CA PRO A 135 5.30 -10.54 -1.31
C PRO A 135 4.67 -11.94 -1.38
N SER A 136 5.40 -12.96 -0.88
CA SER A 136 4.94 -14.35 -0.87
C SER A 136 3.70 -14.54 0.03
N ARG A 137 3.67 -13.89 1.20
CA ARG A 137 2.53 -13.90 2.12
C ARG A 137 1.30 -13.22 1.53
N ILE A 138 1.47 -12.15 0.74
CA ILE A 138 0.36 -11.51 0.04
C ILE A 138 -0.25 -12.49 -0.96
N ALA A 139 0.57 -13.12 -1.79
CA ALA A 139 0.10 -14.10 -2.77
C ALA A 139 -0.59 -15.31 -2.10
N ALA A 140 0.00 -15.85 -1.03
CA ALA A 140 -0.59 -16.93 -0.26
C ALA A 140 -1.93 -16.54 0.39
N THR A 141 -2.01 -15.35 0.99
CA THR A 141 -3.26 -14.87 1.60
C THR A 141 -4.36 -14.68 0.56
N LEU A 142 -4.04 -14.14 -0.62
CA LEU A 142 -5.00 -14.02 -1.73
C LEU A 142 -5.48 -15.39 -2.22
N HIS A 143 -4.57 -16.35 -2.33
CA HIS A 143 -4.90 -17.73 -2.68
C HIS A 143 -5.84 -18.37 -1.67
N ASP A 144 -5.56 -18.26 -0.37
CA ASP A 144 -6.38 -18.79 0.71
C ASP A 144 -7.79 -18.17 0.73
N LEU A 145 -7.90 -16.90 0.34
CA LEU A 145 -9.17 -16.18 0.23
C LEU A 145 -9.92 -16.47 -1.09
N GLY A 146 -9.32 -17.22 -2.02
CA GLY A 146 -9.89 -17.45 -3.35
C GLY A 146 -9.99 -16.17 -4.20
N ALA A 147 -9.20 -15.14 -3.87
CA ALA A 147 -9.23 -13.84 -4.54
C ALA A 147 -8.13 -13.75 -5.62
N SER A 148 -8.46 -13.16 -6.76
CA SER A 148 -7.54 -13.04 -7.91
C SER A 148 -7.40 -11.59 -8.42
N PRO A 149 -6.98 -10.63 -7.57
CA PRO A 149 -6.73 -9.26 -8.02
C PRO A 149 -5.50 -9.18 -8.92
N HIS A 150 -5.37 -8.08 -9.66
CA HIS A 150 -4.11 -7.75 -10.32
C HIS A 150 -3.06 -7.33 -9.28
N LEU A 151 -2.03 -8.15 -9.08
CA LEU A 151 -0.95 -7.88 -8.12
C LEU A 151 0.20 -7.11 -8.80
N VAL A 152 0.43 -5.89 -8.34
CA VAL A 152 1.55 -5.03 -8.73
C VAL A 152 2.58 -5.03 -7.61
N ALA A 153 3.75 -5.64 -7.84
CA ALA A 153 4.84 -5.65 -6.88
C ALA A 153 5.87 -4.56 -7.22
N VAL A 154 6.12 -3.65 -6.29
CA VAL A 154 7.22 -2.69 -6.40
C VAL A 154 8.52 -3.37 -5.98
N SER A 155 9.44 -3.52 -6.93
CA SER A 155 10.76 -4.10 -6.72
C SER A 155 11.85 -3.00 -6.73
N THR A 156 13.10 -3.41 -6.89
CA THR A 156 14.26 -2.53 -6.97
C THR A 156 15.22 -2.99 -8.06
N CYS A 157 15.93 -2.05 -8.70
CA CYS A 157 17.00 -2.41 -9.63
C CYS A 157 18.16 -3.16 -8.94
N TYR A 158 18.26 -3.12 -7.61
CA TYR A 158 19.26 -3.88 -6.86
C TYR A 158 19.09 -5.40 -6.96
N VAL A 159 17.97 -5.92 -7.48
CA VAL A 159 17.83 -7.35 -7.81
C VAL A 159 18.87 -7.81 -8.84
N ALA A 160 19.47 -6.89 -9.60
CA ALA A 160 20.58 -7.19 -10.49
C ALA A 160 21.88 -7.58 -9.75
N GLY A 161 21.98 -7.31 -8.44
CA GLY A 161 23.15 -7.59 -7.63
C GLY A 161 24.42 -6.95 -8.22
N ASN A 162 25.43 -7.77 -8.49
CA ASN A 162 26.70 -7.33 -9.08
C ASN A 162 26.72 -7.39 -10.62
N ARG A 163 25.59 -7.64 -11.26
CA ARG A 163 25.50 -7.73 -12.73
C ARG A 163 25.86 -6.38 -13.36
N ARG A 164 26.67 -6.43 -14.43
CA ARG A 164 27.07 -5.27 -15.22
C ARG A 164 26.53 -5.41 -16.65
N GLY A 165 26.37 -4.27 -17.33
CA GLY A 165 25.87 -4.20 -18.70
C GLY A 165 24.34 -4.16 -18.78
N ALA A 166 23.81 -4.29 -20.01
CA ALA A 166 22.37 -4.22 -20.24
C ALA A 166 21.63 -5.40 -19.58
N ALA A 167 20.54 -5.08 -18.88
CA ALA A 167 19.59 -6.04 -18.33
C ALA A 167 18.26 -5.89 -19.07
N PRO A 168 17.94 -6.74 -20.06
CA PRO A 168 16.66 -6.69 -20.74
C PRO A 168 15.53 -7.14 -19.79
N GLU A 169 14.39 -6.46 -19.83
CA GLU A 169 13.14 -6.96 -19.24
C GLU A 169 12.68 -8.18 -20.06
N ILE A 170 12.32 -9.27 -19.37
CA ILE A 170 11.84 -10.54 -19.97
C ILE A 170 10.33 -10.62 -19.80
#